data_AF-A0A7C2MDV4-F1
#
_entry.id   AF-A0A7C2MDV4-F1
#
_cell.length_a   1.000
_cell.length_b   1.000
_cell.length_c   1.000
_cell.angle_alpha   90.00
_cell.angle_beta   90.00
_cell.angle_gamma   90.00
#
_symmetry.space_group_name_H-M   'P 1'
#
loop_
_entity.id
_entity.type
_entity.pdbx_description
1 polymer ?
#
loop_
_entity_poly.entity_id
_entity_poly.type
_entity_poly.pdbx_seq_one_letter_code
_entity_poly.pdbx_strand_id
1 'polypeptide(L)'
;LYILAVASISVYGVVLAGWASNSKYPLLGALRSSAQIISYEVAMGLALVGPLMFAKTLSMTGIIEAQRADNIWYILYQPVAFVVLLVAGIAETNRAPFDLPEAEAELVAGFHTEYSGFRWGIYFVAEYTNMVVTSAIAVTVFLGGWHFPGLSRLQDGSPILFALLSTLVFAAKVLVFLYLFMWVRWTLPRYRYDQLMDLGWKWMIPAMLANIIITGAILIIGQELGFAQTTLVKTSQRLLTDWPSGKLYFIITAVLVAIPLTWITLAIINRRSYDFNLRVQRQIRLAERRSSGEAFDKV
;
A
#
# COMPACT_ATOMS: atom_id res chain seq x y z
N LEU A 1 9.94 9.43 4.56
CA LEU A 1 10.39 8.85 5.85
C LEU A 1 9.59 9.40 7.03
N TYR A 2 9.58 10.72 7.27
CA TYR A 2 8.84 11.33 8.39
C TYR A 2 7.38 10.87 8.50
N ILE A 3 6.64 10.86 7.38
CA ILE A 3 5.23 10.44 7.38
C ILE A 3 5.06 8.97 7.78
N LEU A 4 5.94 8.07 7.34
CA LEU A 4 5.91 6.66 7.74
C LEU A 4 6.20 6.50 9.24
N ALA A 5 7.15 7.27 9.76
CA ALA A 5 7.45 7.24 11.20
C ALA A 5 6.26 7.71 12.04
N VAL A 6 5.56 8.77 11.61
CA VAL A 6 4.37 9.28 12.33
C VAL A 6 3.17 8.33 12.19
N ALA A 7 2.99 7.72 11.01
CA ALA A 7 1.91 6.74 10.78
C ALA A 7 2.02 5.54 11.74
N SER A 8 3.23 5.05 12.00
CA SER A 8 3.48 3.95 12.95
C SER A 8 2.99 4.21 14.38
N ILE A 9 2.91 5.49 14.78
CA ILE A 9 2.47 5.88 16.12
C ILE A 9 0.95 5.66 16.28
N SER A 10 0.18 5.71 15.19
CA SER A 10 -1.28 5.55 15.21
C SER A 10 -1.72 4.20 15.80
N VAL A 11 -0.92 3.15 15.62
CA VAL A 11 -1.18 1.80 16.15
C VAL A 11 -1.28 1.83 17.68
N TYR A 12 -0.41 2.57 18.35
CA TYR A 12 -0.45 2.68 19.81
C TYR A 12 -1.73 3.35 20.30
N GLY A 13 -2.28 4.29 19.52
CA GLY A 13 -3.56 4.94 19.82
C GLY A 13 -4.71 3.94 19.91
N VAL A 14 -4.76 2.97 19.01
CA VAL A 14 -5.80 1.93 18.98
C VAL A 14 -5.62 0.93 20.13
N VAL A 15 -4.39 0.47 20.39
CA VAL A 15 -4.10 -0.46 21.50
C VAL A 15 -4.46 0.14 22.85
N LEU A 16 -4.01 1.38 23.10
CA LEU A 16 -4.28 2.07 24.36
C LEU A 16 -5.76 2.37 24.53
N ALA A 17 -6.50 2.62 23.44
CA ALA A 17 -7.95 2.80 23.48
C ALA A 17 -8.68 1.54 23.95
N GLY A 18 -8.33 0.38 23.37
CA GLY A 18 -8.90 -0.90 23.77
C GLY A 18 -8.56 -1.29 25.20
N TRP A 19 -7.33 -0.98 25.65
CA TRP A 19 -6.92 -1.26 27.04
C TRP A 19 -7.63 -0.34 28.04
N ALA A 20 -7.73 0.95 27.75
CA ALA A 20 -8.39 1.93 28.62
C ALA A 20 -9.92 1.70 28.75
N SER A 21 -10.52 1.02 27.78
CA SER A 21 -11.95 0.64 27.80
C SER A 21 -12.31 -0.37 28.90
N ASN A 22 -11.32 -1.00 29.54
CA ASN A 22 -11.50 -1.91 30.69
C ASN A 22 -12.57 -3.01 30.49
N SER A 23 -12.71 -3.51 29.27
CA SER A 23 -13.68 -4.53 28.87
C SER A 23 -13.02 -5.54 27.92
N LYS A 24 -13.46 -6.80 27.98
CA LYS A 24 -12.81 -7.90 27.24
C LYS A 24 -12.99 -7.78 25.73
N TYR A 25 -14.16 -7.34 25.26
CA TYR A 25 -14.45 -7.27 23.82
C TYR A 25 -13.73 -6.12 23.11
N PRO A 26 -13.71 -4.88 23.64
CA PRO A 26 -12.93 -3.78 23.06
C PRO A 26 -11.43 -4.06 23.02
N LEU A 27 -10.88 -4.75 24.04
CA LEU A 27 -9.48 -5.16 24.06
C LEU A 27 -9.15 -6.14 22.92
N LEU A 28 -9.99 -7.16 22.71
CA LEU A 28 -9.81 -8.11 21.60
C LEU A 28 -9.93 -7.43 20.23
N GLY A 29 -10.85 -6.47 20.09
CA GLY A 29 -10.99 -5.67 18.87
C GLY A 29 -9.78 -4.78 18.59
N ALA A 30 -9.26 -4.11 19.60
CA ALA A 30 -8.05 -3.30 19.49
C ALA A 30 -6.82 -4.14 19.09
N LEU A 31 -6.65 -5.34 19.68
CA LEU A 31 -5.55 -6.24 19.33
C LEU A 31 -5.61 -6.70 17.87
N ARG A 32 -6.81 -7.06 17.38
CA ARG A 32 -7.02 -7.44 15.98
C ARG A 32 -6.77 -6.28 15.02
N SER A 33 -7.28 -5.09 15.35
CA SER A 33 -7.04 -3.88 14.55
C SER A 33 -5.56 -3.54 14.46
N SER A 34 -4.85 -3.62 15.59
CA SER A 34 -3.43 -3.29 15.63
C SER A 34 -2.62 -4.26 14.80
N ALA A 35 -2.93 -5.56 14.87
CA ALA A 35 -2.30 -6.57 14.02
C ALA A 35 -2.54 -6.32 12.52
N GLN A 36 -3.75 -5.89 12.15
CA GLN A 36 -4.07 -5.48 10.78
C GLN A 36 -3.25 -4.26 10.36
N ILE A 37 -3.32 -3.15 11.10
CA ILE A 37 -2.66 -1.89 10.73
C ILE A 37 -1.16 -2.12 10.55
N ILE A 38 -0.50 -2.83 11.48
CA ILE A 38 0.94 -3.15 11.38
C ILE A 38 1.25 -3.95 10.10
N SER A 39 0.46 -4.97 9.79
CA SER A 39 0.71 -5.84 8.64
C SER A 39 0.63 -5.07 7.32
N TYR A 40 -0.32 -4.13 7.22
CA TYR A 40 -0.52 -3.32 6.02
C TYR A 40 0.40 -2.10 5.95
N GLU A 41 0.87 -1.60 7.08
CA GLU A 41 1.89 -0.55 7.14
C GLU A 41 3.22 -1.03 6.52
N VAL A 42 3.63 -2.27 6.83
CA VAL A 42 4.83 -2.89 6.22
C VAL A 42 4.66 -3.02 4.71
N ALA A 43 3.49 -3.51 4.25
CA ALA A 43 3.22 -3.65 2.82
C ALA A 43 3.20 -2.29 2.09
N MET A 44 2.58 -1.27 2.69
CA MET A 44 2.56 0.10 2.17
C MET A 44 3.97 0.70 2.12
N GLY A 45 4.75 0.53 3.18
CA GLY A 45 6.14 1.02 3.25
C GLY A 45 7.02 0.43 2.16
N LEU A 46 6.91 -0.88 1.90
CA LEU A 46 7.61 -1.56 0.80
C LEU A 46 7.13 -1.07 -0.58
N ALA A 47 5.84 -0.81 -0.75
CA ALA A 47 5.30 -0.30 -2.01
C ALA A 47 5.86 1.08 -2.39
N LEU A 48 6.26 1.90 -1.42
CA LEU A 48 6.88 3.19 -1.67
C LEU A 48 8.34 3.08 -2.14
N VAL A 49 9.04 1.99 -1.84
CA VAL A 49 10.48 1.85 -2.17
C VAL A 49 10.70 1.85 -3.69
N GLY A 50 9.89 1.13 -4.46
CA GLY A 50 10.04 1.04 -5.92
C GLY A 50 10.04 2.40 -6.62
N PRO A 51 9.02 3.26 -6.42
CA PRO A 51 9.00 4.64 -6.91
C PRO A 51 10.18 5.50 -6.41
N LEU A 52 10.58 5.33 -5.15
CA LEU A 52 11.70 6.08 -4.56
C LEU A 52 13.05 5.72 -5.21
N MET A 53 13.23 4.49 -5.69
CA MET A 53 14.43 4.09 -6.44
C MET A 53 14.57 4.86 -7.76
N PHE A 54 13.46 5.21 -8.42
CA PHE A 54 13.45 6.06 -9.61
C PHE A 54 13.70 7.53 -9.27
N ALA A 55 13.08 8.03 -8.19
CA ALA A 55 13.23 9.41 -7.76
C ALA A 55 14.60 9.73 -7.14
N LYS A 56 15.28 8.74 -6.54
CA LYS A 56 16.57 8.87 -5.82
C LYS A 56 16.58 9.98 -4.76
N THR A 57 15.41 10.29 -4.20
CA THR A 57 15.25 11.28 -3.15
C THR A 57 14.11 10.87 -2.22
N LEU A 58 14.23 11.22 -0.95
CA LEU A 58 13.19 11.02 0.06
C LEU A 58 12.37 12.31 0.30
N SER A 59 12.72 13.40 -0.39
CA SER A 59 11.98 14.66 -0.33
C SER A 59 10.73 14.59 -1.21
N MET A 60 9.56 14.96 -0.67
CA MET A 60 8.31 14.99 -1.41
C MET A 60 8.35 15.95 -2.61
N THR A 61 8.99 17.11 -2.45
CA THR A 61 9.16 18.06 -3.55
C THR A 61 10.08 17.48 -4.63
N GLY A 62 11.17 16.84 -4.21
CA GLY A 62 12.12 16.20 -5.13
C GLY A 62 11.51 15.04 -5.92
N ILE A 63 10.58 14.28 -5.32
CA ILE A 63 9.84 13.21 -6.01
C ILE A 63 8.95 13.81 -7.12
N ILE A 64 8.23 14.89 -6.80
CA ILE A 64 7.37 15.57 -7.78
C ILE A 64 8.20 16.18 -8.92
N GLU A 65 9.35 16.77 -8.60
CA GLU A 65 10.27 17.32 -9.60
C GLU A 65 10.86 16.24 -10.53
N ALA A 66 11.19 15.07 -9.98
CA ALA A 66 11.65 13.93 -10.79
C ALA A 66 10.56 13.50 -11.78
N GLN A 67 9.31 13.38 -11.32
CA GLN A 67 8.15 13.04 -12.17
C GLN A 67 7.84 14.13 -13.20
N ARG A 68 8.01 15.40 -12.83
CA ARG A 68 7.87 16.55 -13.76
C ARG A 68 8.90 16.50 -14.87
N ALA A 69 10.16 16.21 -14.55
CA ALA A 69 11.23 16.11 -15.53
C ALA A 69 11.01 14.93 -16.51
N ASP A 70 10.43 13.83 -16.04
CA ASP A 70 10.06 12.72 -16.90
C ASP A 70 8.79 12.97 -17.72
N ASN A 71 7.91 13.83 -17.21
CA ASN A 71 6.56 14.08 -17.72
C ASN A 71 5.71 12.80 -17.80
N ILE A 72 6.08 11.79 -17.00
CA ILE A 72 5.45 10.48 -16.89
C ILE A 72 5.22 10.19 -15.41
N TRP A 73 4.03 9.71 -15.09
CA TRP A 73 3.65 9.33 -13.73
C TRP A 73 4.20 7.96 -13.37
N TYR A 74 4.61 7.80 -12.10
CA TYR A 74 5.21 6.54 -11.63
C TYR A 74 4.22 5.38 -11.57
N ILE A 75 2.92 5.64 -11.66
CA ILE A 75 1.91 4.59 -11.89
C ILE A 75 2.24 3.72 -13.11
N LEU A 76 2.85 4.29 -14.15
CA LEU A 76 3.22 3.56 -15.38
C LEU A 76 4.51 2.75 -15.23
N TYR A 77 5.45 3.21 -14.40
CA TYR A 77 6.67 2.46 -14.11
C TYR A 77 6.48 1.41 -13.03
N GLN A 78 5.52 1.60 -12.13
CA GLN A 78 5.32 0.76 -10.94
C GLN A 78 3.84 0.44 -10.72
N PRO A 79 3.16 -0.24 -11.66
CA PRO A 79 1.75 -0.57 -11.53
C PRO A 79 1.48 -1.53 -10.37
N VAL A 80 2.38 -2.50 -10.11
CA VAL A 80 2.24 -3.47 -9.01
C VAL A 80 2.30 -2.75 -7.66
N ALA A 81 3.27 -1.86 -7.48
CA ALA A 81 3.41 -1.08 -6.25
C ALA A 81 2.22 -0.15 -6.03
N PHE A 82 1.66 0.41 -7.10
CA PHE A 82 0.47 1.25 -7.01
C PHE A 82 -0.75 0.47 -6.50
N VAL A 83 -1.01 -0.73 -7.04
CA VAL A 83 -2.12 -1.58 -6.59
C VAL A 83 -1.94 -1.99 -5.14
N VAL A 84 -0.72 -2.39 -4.74
CA VAL A 84 -0.45 -2.76 -3.35
C VAL A 84 -0.62 -1.56 -2.42
N LEU A 85 -0.16 -0.37 -2.81
CA LEU A 85 -0.38 0.86 -2.03
C LEU A 85 -1.87 1.16 -1.87
N LEU A 86 -2.66 1.02 -2.94
CA LEU A 86 -4.10 1.28 -2.90
C LEU A 86 -4.81 0.30 -1.95
N VAL A 87 -4.52 -1.00 -2.08
CA VAL A 87 -5.12 -2.02 -1.20
C VAL A 87 -4.66 -1.84 0.24
N ALA A 88 -3.36 -1.56 0.47
CA ALA A 88 -2.82 -1.34 1.81
C ALA A 88 -3.38 -0.07 2.46
N GLY A 89 -3.54 1.01 1.69
CA GLY A 89 -4.11 2.25 2.16
C GLY A 89 -5.58 2.12 2.56
N ILE A 90 -6.36 1.31 1.83
CA ILE A 90 -7.75 1.01 2.25
C ILE A 90 -7.75 0.17 3.53
N ALA A 91 -6.83 -0.78 3.68
CA ALA A 91 -6.73 -1.62 4.88
C ALA A 91 -6.25 -0.85 6.12
N GLU A 92 -5.35 0.12 5.96
CA GLU A 92 -4.85 0.98 7.04
C GLU A 92 -5.89 1.99 7.52
N THR A 93 -6.74 2.48 6.62
CA THR A 93 -7.82 3.41 6.97
C THR A 93 -9.01 2.76 7.67
N ASN A 94 -8.95 1.45 7.93
CA ASN A 94 -9.98 0.65 8.62
C ASN A 94 -11.39 0.87 8.07
N ARG A 95 -11.54 1.07 6.75
CA ARG A 95 -12.85 1.25 6.12
C ARG A 95 -13.31 0.03 5.37
N ALA A 96 -14.63 -0.14 5.29
CA ALA A 96 -15.26 -1.20 4.52
C ALA A 96 -14.72 -1.15 3.07
N PRO A 97 -14.19 -2.27 2.54
CA PRO A 97 -14.43 -3.67 2.92
C PRO A 97 -13.50 -4.27 4.00
N PHE A 98 -12.52 -3.52 4.52
CA PHE A 98 -11.50 -3.97 5.50
C PHE A 98 -11.72 -3.45 6.93
N ASP A 99 -12.99 -3.20 7.26
CA ASP A 99 -13.44 -2.72 8.56
C ASP A 99 -13.74 -3.87 9.53
N LEU A 100 -12.71 -4.66 9.82
CA LEU A 100 -12.75 -5.79 10.76
C LEU A 100 -12.71 -5.39 12.23
N PRO A 101 -12.08 -4.26 12.62
CA PRO A 101 -12.11 -3.77 13.99
C PRO A 101 -13.50 -3.36 14.46
N GLU A 102 -14.32 -2.75 13.60
CA GLU A 102 -15.67 -2.27 13.93
C GLU A 102 -16.76 -3.29 13.54
N ALA A 103 -16.39 -4.52 13.16
CA ALA A 103 -17.35 -5.51 12.69
C ALA A 103 -18.38 -5.85 13.79
N GLU A 104 -19.57 -5.27 13.65
CA GLU A 104 -20.71 -5.42 14.58
C GLU A 104 -21.06 -6.88 14.88
N ALA A 105 -20.85 -7.76 13.90
CA ALA A 105 -21.16 -9.18 14.01
C ALA A 105 -20.25 -9.96 14.97
N GLU A 106 -19.01 -9.50 15.22
CA GLU A 106 -18.05 -10.20 16.09
C GLU A 106 -17.73 -9.41 17.37
N LEU A 107 -17.74 -8.08 17.31
CA LEU A 107 -17.20 -7.23 18.39
C LEU A 107 -18.04 -5.98 18.69
N VAL A 108 -19.28 -5.90 18.19
CA VAL A 108 -20.24 -4.78 18.35
C VAL A 108 -19.76 -3.45 17.75
N ALA A 109 -18.70 -2.84 18.29
CA ALA A 109 -18.13 -1.58 17.82
C ALA A 109 -16.61 -1.48 18.11
N GLY A 110 -15.94 -2.62 18.34
CA GLY A 110 -14.49 -2.69 18.48
C GLY A 110 -13.93 -1.86 19.62
N PHE A 111 -12.84 -1.13 19.34
CA PHE A 111 -12.09 -0.36 20.33
C PHE A 111 -12.76 0.95 20.77
N HIS A 112 -13.75 1.46 20.02
CA HIS A 112 -14.45 2.70 20.35
C HIS A 112 -15.82 2.46 21.03
N THR A 113 -16.18 1.21 21.34
CA THR A 113 -17.48 0.84 21.95
C THR A 113 -17.79 1.58 23.25
N GLU A 114 -16.78 1.76 24.11
CA GLU A 114 -16.93 2.39 25.44
C GLU A 114 -16.73 3.92 25.40
N TYR A 115 -16.40 4.48 24.23
CA TYR A 115 -16.17 5.91 24.06
C TYR A 115 -17.44 6.62 23.60
N SER A 116 -17.78 7.73 24.24
CA SER A 116 -18.94 8.55 23.90
C SER A 116 -18.58 10.03 23.72
N GLY A 117 -19.48 10.78 23.07
CA GLY A 117 -19.36 12.22 22.87
C GLY A 117 -18.08 12.63 22.14
N PHE A 118 -17.30 13.52 22.75
CA PHE A 118 -16.11 14.10 22.14
C PHE A 118 -14.99 13.09 21.88
N ARG A 119 -14.76 12.14 22.80
CA ARG A 119 -13.69 11.14 22.66
C ARG A 119 -13.94 10.22 21.47
N TRP A 120 -15.19 9.83 21.27
CA TRP A 120 -15.63 9.07 20.09
C TRP A 120 -15.41 9.87 18.80
N GLY A 121 -15.79 11.16 18.79
CA GLY A 121 -15.65 12.03 17.62
C GLY A 121 -14.21 12.20 17.13
N ILE A 122 -13.22 12.21 18.04
CA ILE A 122 -11.80 12.29 17.68
C ILE A 122 -11.36 11.09 16.85
N TYR A 123 -11.83 9.87 17.16
CA TYR A 123 -11.48 8.67 16.38
C TYR A 123 -11.98 8.77 14.94
N PHE A 124 -13.22 9.23 14.73
CA PHE A 124 -13.75 9.46 13.39
C PHE A 124 -12.95 10.50 12.62
N VAL A 125 -12.65 11.65 13.24
CA VAL A 125 -11.84 12.69 12.60
C VAL A 125 -10.44 12.14 12.25
N ALA A 126 -9.84 11.35 13.13
CA ALA A 126 -8.54 10.74 12.88
C ALA A 126 -8.56 9.77 11.69
N GLU A 127 -9.57 8.90 11.58
CA GLU A 127 -9.72 7.96 10.46
C GLU A 127 -9.93 8.68 9.12
N TYR A 128 -10.78 9.71 9.09
CA TYR A 128 -10.99 10.50 7.88
C TYR A 128 -9.74 11.31 7.52
N THR A 129 -9.02 11.84 8.51
CA THR A 129 -7.75 12.51 8.28
C THR A 129 -6.72 11.54 7.71
N ASN A 130 -6.66 10.30 8.22
CA ASN A 130 -5.76 9.28 7.69
C ASN A 130 -6.08 8.98 6.21
N MET A 131 -7.35 8.86 5.85
CA MET A 131 -7.75 8.67 4.45
C MET A 131 -7.26 9.78 3.52
N VAL A 132 -7.33 11.04 3.97
CA VAL A 132 -6.81 12.18 3.21
C VAL A 132 -5.27 12.12 3.11
N VAL A 133 -4.58 11.77 4.20
CA VAL A 133 -3.11 11.66 4.24
C VAL A 133 -2.62 10.54 3.32
N THR A 134 -3.19 9.34 3.40
CA THR A 134 -2.83 8.20 2.54
C THR A 134 -3.11 8.52 1.07
N SER A 135 -4.23 9.18 0.77
CA SER A 135 -4.54 9.66 -0.58
C SER A 135 -3.53 10.70 -1.07
N ALA A 136 -3.12 11.64 -0.21
CA ALA A 136 -2.10 12.62 -0.54
C ALA A 136 -0.74 11.97 -0.84
N ILE A 137 -0.34 10.94 -0.08
CA ILE A 137 0.89 10.16 -0.35
C ILE A 137 0.79 9.45 -1.71
N ALA A 138 -0.35 8.81 -2.00
CA ALA A 138 -0.56 8.14 -3.29
C ALA A 138 -0.45 9.14 -4.46
N VAL A 139 -1.05 10.32 -4.34
CA VAL A 139 -0.99 11.37 -5.35
C VAL A 139 0.41 11.91 -5.55
N THR A 140 1.15 12.19 -4.46
CA THR A 140 2.52 12.73 -4.57
C THR A 140 3.50 11.74 -5.15
N VAL A 141 3.42 10.47 -4.75
CA VAL A 141 4.40 9.45 -5.16
C VAL A 141 4.09 8.86 -6.52
N PHE A 142 2.81 8.60 -6.84
CA PHE A 142 2.46 7.88 -8.07
C PHE A 142 1.96 8.79 -9.20
N LEU A 143 1.30 9.91 -8.90
CA LEU A 143 0.62 10.76 -9.87
C LEU A 143 1.24 12.15 -10.03
N GLY A 144 2.48 12.37 -9.58
CA GLY A 144 3.19 13.62 -9.82
C GLY A 144 2.73 14.78 -8.94
N GLY A 145 1.98 14.55 -7.86
CA GLY A 145 1.52 15.64 -6.99
C GLY A 145 0.73 16.71 -7.77
N TRP A 146 1.23 17.93 -7.76
CA TRP A 146 0.66 19.06 -8.48
C TRP A 146 1.01 19.10 -9.98
N HIS A 147 1.95 18.27 -10.45
CA HIS A 147 2.39 18.26 -11.85
C HIS A 147 1.29 17.74 -12.78
N PHE A 148 0.99 18.51 -13.83
CA PHE A 148 0.08 18.13 -14.91
C PHE A 148 0.70 18.48 -16.27
N PRO A 149 0.66 17.57 -17.26
CA PRO A 149 1.18 17.85 -18.60
C PRO A 149 0.53 19.12 -19.19
N GLY A 150 1.34 20.16 -19.43
CA GLY A 150 0.89 21.45 -19.96
C GLY A 150 0.85 22.60 -18.93
N LEU A 151 0.89 22.31 -17.63
CA LEU A 151 0.89 23.34 -16.58
C LEU A 151 2.19 24.17 -16.56
N SER A 152 3.29 23.58 -17.02
CA SER A 152 4.60 24.25 -17.14
C SER A 152 4.61 25.43 -18.11
N ARG A 153 3.68 25.50 -19.06
CA ARG A 153 3.55 26.63 -20.00
C ARG A 153 2.95 27.87 -19.37
N LEU A 154 2.24 27.73 -18.24
CA LEU A 154 1.65 28.85 -17.51
C LEU A 154 2.59 29.45 -16.47
N GLN A 155 3.74 28.81 -16.21
CA GLN A 155 4.71 29.26 -15.22
C GLN A 155 5.30 30.65 -15.57
N ASP A 156 5.46 30.94 -16.86
CA ASP A 156 6.07 32.19 -17.34
C ASP A 156 5.07 33.36 -17.45
N GLY A 157 3.76 33.08 -17.49
CA GLY A 157 2.73 34.09 -17.75
C GLY A 157 2.12 34.72 -16.49
N SER A 158 1.86 33.94 -15.43
CA SER A 158 1.27 34.46 -14.19
C SER A 158 1.53 33.54 -12.97
N PRO A 159 2.42 33.94 -12.03
CA PRO A 159 2.80 33.11 -10.88
C PRO A 159 1.62 32.72 -9.98
N ILE A 160 0.66 33.62 -9.80
CA ILE A 160 -0.51 33.41 -8.94
C ILE A 160 -1.46 32.37 -9.54
N LEU A 161 -1.70 32.45 -10.84
CA LEU A 161 -2.58 31.51 -11.54
C LEU A 161 -1.95 30.12 -11.61
N PHE A 162 -0.63 30.05 -11.79
CA PHE A 162 0.12 28.80 -11.67
C PHE A 162 -0.02 28.17 -10.28
N ALA A 163 0.14 28.96 -9.20
CA ALA A 163 -0.01 28.47 -7.83
C ALA A 163 -1.43 27.96 -7.54
N LEU A 164 -2.46 28.74 -7.90
CA LEU A 164 -3.85 28.32 -7.72
C LEU A 164 -4.19 27.04 -8.50
N LEU A 165 -3.80 26.97 -9.77
CA LEU A 165 -4.11 25.83 -10.61
C LEU A 165 -3.34 24.58 -10.16
N SER A 166 -2.09 24.71 -9.72
CA SER A 166 -1.31 23.59 -9.17
C SER A 166 -1.90 23.06 -7.86
N THR A 167 -2.38 23.94 -6.96
CA THR A 167 -3.12 23.53 -5.76
C THR A 167 -4.44 22.84 -6.11
N LEU A 168 -5.21 23.39 -7.04
CA LEU A 168 -6.48 22.81 -7.47
C LEU A 168 -6.31 21.43 -8.13
N VAL A 169 -5.28 21.26 -8.96
CA VAL A 169 -4.94 19.97 -9.57
C VAL A 169 -4.58 18.94 -8.50
N PHE A 170 -3.76 19.32 -7.52
CA PHE A 170 -3.41 18.43 -6.41
C PHE A 170 -4.66 18.03 -5.61
N ALA A 171 -5.50 19.01 -5.23
CA ALA A 171 -6.74 18.75 -4.51
C ALA A 171 -7.70 17.87 -5.31
N ALA A 172 -7.85 18.12 -6.61
CA ALA A 172 -8.69 17.31 -7.50
C ALA A 172 -8.19 15.86 -7.57
N LYS A 173 -6.87 15.63 -7.69
CA LYS A 173 -6.30 14.27 -7.67
C LYS A 173 -6.55 13.58 -6.33
N VAL A 174 -6.41 14.28 -5.20
CA VAL A 174 -6.73 13.73 -3.87
C VAL A 174 -8.21 13.36 -3.80
N LEU A 175 -9.11 14.23 -4.28
CA LEU A 175 -10.54 13.95 -4.35
C LEU A 175 -10.87 12.74 -5.22
N VAL A 176 -10.13 12.52 -6.32
CA VAL A 176 -10.28 11.29 -7.14
C VAL A 176 -9.91 10.05 -6.33
N PHE A 177 -8.85 10.07 -5.51
CA PHE A 177 -8.57 8.95 -4.60
C PHE A 177 -9.63 8.79 -3.54
N LEU A 178 -10.07 9.85 -2.89
CA LEU A 178 -11.15 9.76 -1.91
C LEU A 178 -12.42 9.17 -2.54
N TYR A 179 -12.74 9.58 -3.78
CA TYR A 179 -13.82 8.97 -4.55
C TYR A 179 -13.56 7.49 -4.83
N LEU A 180 -12.34 7.09 -5.21
CA LEU A 180 -11.98 5.67 -5.37
C LEU A 180 -12.19 4.88 -4.07
N PHE A 181 -11.79 5.41 -2.90
CA PHE A 181 -12.00 4.77 -1.60
C PHE A 181 -13.50 4.57 -1.33
N MET A 182 -14.31 5.61 -1.59
CA MET A 182 -15.77 5.54 -1.43
C MET A 182 -16.41 4.58 -2.43
N TRP A 183 -15.89 4.50 -3.65
CA TRP A 183 -16.39 3.59 -4.67
C TRP A 183 -16.07 2.12 -4.35
N VAL A 184 -14.86 1.84 -3.86
CA VAL A 184 -14.47 0.50 -3.41
C VAL A 184 -15.35 0.03 -2.26
N ARG A 185 -15.71 0.95 -1.34
CA ARG A 185 -16.61 0.67 -0.22
C ARG A 185 -17.98 0.13 -0.65
N TRP A 186 -18.51 0.59 -1.78
CA TRP A 186 -19.83 0.15 -2.27
C TRP A 186 -19.76 -1.04 -3.23
N THR A 187 -18.59 -1.38 -3.75
CA THR A 187 -18.44 -2.42 -4.79
C THR A 187 -17.97 -3.76 -4.23
N LEU A 188 -17.13 -3.78 -3.20
CA LEU A 188 -16.57 -5.02 -2.67
C LEU A 188 -17.34 -5.55 -1.46
N PRO A 189 -17.58 -6.88 -1.38
CA PRO A 189 -18.11 -7.50 -0.18
C PRO A 189 -17.09 -7.41 0.97
N ARG A 190 -17.59 -7.48 2.20
CA ARG A 190 -16.74 -7.49 3.41
C ARG A 190 -15.86 -8.74 3.44
N TYR A 191 -14.58 -8.55 3.75
CA TYR A 191 -13.63 -9.66 3.93
C TYR A 191 -13.60 -10.13 5.38
N ARG A 192 -13.27 -11.41 5.60
CA ARG A 192 -13.02 -11.98 6.93
C ARG A 192 -11.57 -11.70 7.38
N TYR A 193 -11.34 -11.60 8.70
CA TYR A 193 -10.03 -11.29 9.28
C TYR A 193 -8.92 -12.22 8.79
N ASP A 194 -9.19 -13.52 8.77
CA ASP A 194 -8.21 -14.53 8.33
C ASP A 194 -7.82 -14.34 6.86
N GLN A 195 -8.78 -14.00 6.00
CA GLN A 195 -8.54 -13.76 4.57
C GLN A 195 -7.75 -12.47 4.35
N LEU A 196 -8.02 -11.45 5.15
CA LEU A 196 -7.29 -10.20 5.09
C LEU A 196 -5.83 -10.41 5.50
N MET A 197 -5.61 -11.10 6.63
CA MET A 197 -4.25 -11.37 7.10
C MET A 197 -3.46 -12.23 6.11
N ASP A 198 -4.12 -13.21 5.49
CA ASP A 198 -3.53 -14.00 4.41
C ASP A 198 -3.18 -13.16 3.17
N LEU A 199 -4.00 -12.17 2.79
CA LEU A 199 -3.70 -11.26 1.68
C LEU A 199 -2.45 -10.41 1.97
N GLY A 200 -2.36 -9.81 3.15
CA GLY A 200 -1.20 -9.01 3.54
C GLY A 200 0.10 -9.81 3.55
N TRP A 201 0.10 -10.94 4.27
CA TRP A 201 1.31 -11.73 4.52
C TRP A 201 1.72 -12.66 3.37
N LYS A 202 0.77 -13.33 2.71
CA LYS A 202 1.10 -14.31 1.67
C LYS A 202 1.21 -13.67 0.29
N TRP A 203 0.49 -12.57 0.05
CA TRP A 203 0.46 -11.92 -1.26
C TRP A 203 1.24 -10.60 -1.27
N MET A 204 0.87 -9.63 -0.44
CA MET A 204 1.36 -8.26 -0.62
C MET A 204 2.83 -8.08 -0.26
N ILE A 205 3.26 -8.56 0.92
CA ILE A 205 4.67 -8.43 1.34
C ILE A 205 5.62 -9.14 0.35
N PRO A 206 5.40 -10.42 -0.03
CA PRO A 206 6.30 -11.07 -0.98
C PRO A 206 6.26 -10.46 -2.38
N ALA A 207 5.09 -10.02 -2.85
CA ALA A 207 4.96 -9.32 -4.13
C ALA A 207 5.82 -8.05 -4.15
N MET A 208 5.85 -7.29 -3.05
CA MET A 208 6.63 -6.05 -2.97
C MET A 208 8.12 -6.29 -2.86
N LEU A 209 8.55 -7.29 -2.10
CA LEU A 209 9.95 -7.68 -2.07
C LEU A 209 10.43 -8.12 -3.47
N ALA A 210 9.66 -8.95 -4.16
CA ALA A 210 9.97 -9.34 -5.53
C ALA A 210 10.03 -8.12 -6.47
N ASN A 211 9.05 -7.23 -6.38
CA ASN A 211 8.99 -6.03 -7.22
C ASN A 211 10.19 -5.11 -7.01
N ILE A 212 10.64 -4.90 -5.77
CA ILE A 212 11.82 -4.08 -5.45
C ILE A 212 13.08 -4.68 -6.08
N ILE A 213 13.28 -6.01 -5.95
CA ILE A 213 14.43 -6.71 -6.52
C ILE A 213 14.43 -6.60 -8.05
N ILE A 214 13.28 -6.87 -8.68
CA ILE A 214 13.12 -6.78 -10.14
C ILE A 214 13.39 -5.34 -10.61
N THR A 215 12.86 -4.35 -9.91
CA THR A 215 13.09 -2.93 -10.22
C THR A 215 14.56 -2.59 -10.14
N GLY A 216 15.25 -3.05 -9.08
CA GLY A 216 16.70 -2.86 -8.93
C GLY A 216 17.48 -3.47 -10.08
N ALA A 217 17.14 -4.71 -10.47
CA ALA A 217 17.79 -5.39 -11.59
C ALA A 217 17.56 -4.66 -12.92
N ILE A 218 16.32 -4.23 -13.20
CA ILE A 218 15.97 -3.48 -14.42
C ILE A 218 16.74 -2.14 -14.48
N LEU A 219 16.89 -1.45 -13.34
CA LEU A 219 17.65 -0.20 -13.27
C LEU A 219 19.14 -0.40 -13.56
N ILE A 220 19.75 -1.47 -13.04
CA ILE A 220 21.16 -1.79 -13.29
C ILE A 220 21.37 -2.16 -14.76
N ILE A 221 20.55 -3.05 -15.31
CA ILE A 221 20.63 -3.45 -16.73
C ILE A 221 20.40 -2.24 -17.64
N GLY A 222 19.45 -1.36 -17.28
CA GLY A 222 19.21 -0.12 -18.01
C GLY A 222 20.41 0.83 -18.01
N GLN A 223 21.20 0.86 -16.94
CA GLN A 223 22.44 1.66 -16.87
C GLN A 223 23.52 1.09 -17.79
N GLU A 224 23.73 -0.23 -17.75
CA GLU A 224 24.71 -0.93 -18.60
C GLU A 224 24.38 -0.78 -20.10
N LEU A 225 23.10 -0.81 -20.45
CA LEU A 225 22.63 -0.60 -21.84
C LEU A 225 22.63 0.88 -22.27
N GLY A 226 23.02 1.81 -21.39
CA GLY A 226 23.08 3.25 -21.68
C GLY A 226 21.71 3.96 -21.73
N PHE A 227 20.61 3.27 -21.38
CA PHE A 227 19.26 3.85 -21.28
C PHE A 227 18.99 4.54 -19.93
N ALA A 228 19.91 4.41 -18.98
CA ALA A 228 19.87 5.11 -17.70
C ALA A 228 21.22 5.79 -17.41
N GLN A 229 21.29 7.11 -17.54
CA GLN A 229 22.44 7.91 -17.13
C GLN A 229 22.06 8.80 -15.95
N THR A 230 22.99 8.98 -15.01
CA THR A 230 22.71 9.82 -13.84
C THR A 230 22.72 11.31 -14.23
N THR A 231 21.57 11.88 -14.54
CA THR A 231 21.44 13.32 -14.83
C THR A 231 21.09 14.08 -13.56
N LEU A 232 21.81 15.16 -13.29
CA LEU A 232 21.48 16.08 -12.19
C LEU A 232 20.32 16.99 -12.63
N VAL A 233 19.14 16.79 -12.04
CA VAL A 233 18.10 17.83 -12.03
C VAL A 233 18.36 18.68 -10.79
N LYS A 234 18.08 19.98 -10.85
CA LYS A 234 18.46 21.05 -9.88
C LYS A 234 18.39 20.74 -8.37
N THR A 235 17.80 19.63 -7.92
CA THR A 235 17.73 19.22 -6.50
C THR A 235 17.85 17.69 -6.27
N SER A 236 17.97 16.84 -7.31
CA SER A 236 18.11 15.38 -7.14
C SER A 236 18.86 14.69 -8.30
N GLN A 237 19.60 13.63 -7.97
CA GLN A 237 20.26 12.77 -8.96
C GLN A 237 19.22 11.84 -9.60
N ARG A 238 18.93 11.89 -10.90
CA ARG A 238 17.95 11.00 -11.58
C ARG A 238 18.66 9.92 -12.41
N LEU A 239 18.07 8.74 -12.63
CA LEU A 239 18.63 7.68 -13.50
C LEU A 239 18.17 7.68 -14.95
N LEU A 240 17.07 8.34 -15.32
CA LEU A 240 16.50 8.19 -16.66
C LEU A 240 17.14 9.15 -17.66
N THR A 241 17.63 8.63 -18.79
CA THR A 241 18.03 9.45 -19.95
C THR A 241 16.83 10.18 -20.54
N ASP A 242 17.03 11.40 -21.05
CA ASP A 242 15.95 12.22 -21.65
C ASP A 242 15.38 11.65 -22.97
N TRP A 243 15.97 10.57 -23.50
CA TRP A 243 15.52 9.91 -24.71
C TRP A 243 14.19 9.14 -24.53
N PRO A 244 13.24 9.23 -25.49
CA PRO A 244 11.97 8.49 -25.45
C PRO A 244 12.15 6.97 -25.35
N SER A 245 13.24 6.43 -25.89
CA SER A 245 13.58 5.01 -25.89
C SER A 245 13.84 4.46 -24.47
N GLY A 246 14.53 5.22 -23.62
CA GLY A 246 14.77 4.83 -22.23
C GLY A 246 13.47 4.76 -21.43
N LYS A 247 12.60 5.77 -21.56
CA LYS A 247 11.29 5.79 -20.89
C LYS A 247 10.39 4.63 -21.33
N LEU A 248 10.37 4.32 -22.62
CA LEU A 248 9.60 3.20 -23.16
C LEU A 248 10.14 1.85 -22.66
N TYR A 249 11.46 1.68 -22.57
CA TYR A 249 12.07 0.48 -21.99
C TYR A 249 11.60 0.24 -20.56
N PHE A 250 11.59 1.26 -19.68
CA PHE A 250 11.12 1.10 -18.30
C PHE A 250 9.63 0.79 -18.21
N ILE A 251 8.78 1.35 -19.08
CA ILE A 251 7.36 1.01 -19.11
C ILE A 251 7.15 -0.43 -19.60
N ILE A 252 7.82 -0.82 -20.68
CA ILE A 252 7.70 -2.17 -21.25
C ILE A 252 8.22 -3.22 -20.27
N THR A 253 9.37 -2.99 -19.63
CA THR A 253 9.92 -3.90 -18.63
C THR A 253 9.06 -3.96 -17.37
N ALA A 254 8.49 -2.84 -16.92
CA ALA A 254 7.53 -2.86 -15.81
C ALA A 254 6.29 -3.73 -16.13
N VAL A 255 5.73 -3.62 -17.34
CA VAL A 255 4.51 -4.35 -17.72
C VAL A 255 4.80 -5.81 -18.10
N LEU A 256 5.85 -6.08 -18.87
CA LEU A 256 6.14 -7.42 -19.41
C LEU A 256 7.03 -8.26 -18.49
N VAL A 257 7.80 -7.67 -17.60
CA VAL A 257 8.72 -8.40 -16.70
C VAL A 257 8.25 -8.29 -15.26
N ALA A 258 8.01 -7.09 -14.73
CA ALA A 258 7.67 -6.96 -13.32
C ALA A 258 6.30 -7.59 -12.98
N ILE A 259 5.27 -7.38 -13.81
CA ILE A 259 3.94 -7.98 -13.56
C ILE A 259 3.99 -9.52 -13.64
N PRO A 260 4.49 -10.17 -14.71
CA PRO A 260 4.48 -11.63 -14.77
C PRO A 260 5.41 -12.26 -13.74
N LEU A 261 6.56 -11.66 -13.45
CA LEU A 261 7.53 -12.24 -12.52
C LEU A 261 7.07 -12.10 -11.07
N THR A 262 6.46 -10.97 -10.70
CA THR A 262 5.77 -10.85 -9.39
C THR A 262 4.62 -11.86 -9.30
N TRP A 263 3.83 -12.03 -10.36
CA TRP A 263 2.76 -13.03 -10.38
C TRP A 263 3.27 -14.47 -10.25
N ILE A 264 4.38 -14.83 -10.91
CA ILE A 264 5.01 -16.14 -10.77
C ILE A 264 5.51 -16.36 -9.34
N THR A 265 6.16 -15.35 -8.73
CA THR A 265 6.61 -15.47 -7.33
C THR A 265 5.43 -15.69 -6.39
N LEU A 266 4.31 -14.98 -6.62
CA LEU A 266 3.08 -15.16 -5.86
C LEU A 266 2.49 -16.55 -6.05
N ALA A 267 2.43 -17.05 -7.29
CA ALA A 267 1.93 -18.38 -7.60
C ALA A 267 2.72 -19.48 -6.89
N ILE A 268 4.06 -19.36 -6.84
CA ILE A 268 4.94 -20.31 -6.14
C ILE A 268 4.69 -20.28 -4.63
N ILE A 269 4.60 -19.08 -4.04
CA ILE A 269 4.39 -18.90 -2.60
C ILE A 269 3.01 -19.42 -2.19
N ASN A 270 1.97 -19.07 -2.94
CA ASN A 270 0.61 -19.51 -2.66
C ASN A 270 0.49 -21.04 -2.72
N ARG A 271 1.11 -21.67 -3.73
CA ARG A 271 1.14 -23.13 -3.86
C ARG A 271 1.81 -23.79 -2.65
N ARG A 272 2.95 -23.27 -2.19
CA ARG A 272 3.63 -23.79 -1.00
C ARG A 272 2.81 -23.64 0.28
N SER A 273 2.10 -22.51 0.44
CA SER A 273 1.25 -22.28 1.61
C SER A 273 0.07 -23.26 1.66
N TYR A 274 -0.56 -23.52 0.52
CA TYR A 274 -1.65 -24.50 0.42
C TYR A 274 -1.17 -25.92 0.76
N ASP A 275 -0.01 -26.33 0.22
CA ASP A 275 0.59 -27.63 0.48
C ASP A 275 0.99 -27.84 1.94
N PHE A 276 1.39 -26.77 2.64
CA PHE A 276 1.70 -26.83 4.07
C PHE A 276 0.44 -27.04 4.90
N ASN A 277 -0.62 -26.26 4.66
CA ASN A 277 -1.88 -26.38 5.40
C ASN A 277 -2.51 -27.78 5.22
N LEU A 278 -2.46 -28.33 4.00
CA LEU A 278 -2.92 -29.70 3.76
C LEU A 278 -2.10 -30.75 4.51
N ARG A 279 -0.78 -30.57 4.62
CA ARG A 279 0.10 -31.47 5.38
C ARG A 279 -0.20 -31.44 6.87
N VAL A 280 -0.38 -30.24 7.44
CA VAL A 280 -0.74 -30.07 8.86
C VAL A 280 -2.12 -30.69 9.13
N GLN A 281 -3.12 -30.42 8.30
CA GLN A 281 -4.44 -31.03 8.45
C GLN A 281 -4.41 -32.55 8.30
N ARG A 282 -3.57 -33.09 7.41
CA ARG A 282 -3.34 -34.54 7.32
C ARG A 282 -2.70 -35.08 8.58
N GLN A 283 -1.70 -34.40 9.15
CA GLN A 283 -1.06 -34.81 10.39
C GLN A 283 -2.01 -34.78 11.59
N ILE A 284 -2.85 -33.75 11.70
CA ILE A 284 -3.88 -33.66 12.74
C ILE A 284 -4.88 -34.80 12.59
N ARG A 285 -5.42 -35.04 11.38
CA ARG A 285 -6.31 -36.19 11.13
C ARG A 285 -5.64 -37.53 11.42
N LEU A 286 -4.36 -37.69 11.10
CA LEU A 286 -3.60 -38.91 11.41
C LEU A 286 -3.35 -39.07 12.92
N ALA A 287 -3.13 -37.97 13.63
CA ALA A 287 -3.00 -37.97 15.09
C ALA A 287 -4.34 -38.28 15.76
N GLU A 288 -5.44 -37.69 15.30
CA GLU A 288 -6.81 -37.99 15.74
C GLU A 288 -7.17 -39.46 15.50
N ARG A 289 -6.84 -40.02 14.32
CA ARG A 289 -7.02 -41.45 14.01
C ARG A 289 -6.17 -42.35 14.91
N ARG A 290 -4.94 -41.95 15.24
CA ARG A 290 -4.08 -42.68 16.19
C ARG A 290 -4.62 -42.62 17.63
N SER A 291 -5.22 -41.51 18.05
CA SER A 291 -5.79 -41.36 19.40
C SER A 291 -7.17 -42.02 19.55
N SER A 292 -7.92 -42.18 18.47
CA SER A 292 -9.25 -42.81 18.48
C SER A 292 -9.22 -44.34 18.44
N GLY A 293 -8.03 -44.96 18.41
CA GLY A 293 -7.91 -46.41 18.53
C GLY A 293 -8.37 -47.20 17.30
N GLU A 294 -8.63 -46.52 16.17
CA GLU A 294 -8.78 -47.18 14.86
C GLU A 294 -7.39 -47.68 14.42
N ALA A 295 -6.96 -48.77 15.05
CA ALA A 295 -5.85 -49.57 14.61
C ALA A 295 -6.11 -50.01 13.17
N PHE A 296 -5.04 -50.06 12.39
CA PHE A 296 -4.98 -50.59 11.03
C PHE A 296 -5.71 -51.94 10.92
N ASP A 297 -6.98 -51.94 10.51
CA ASP A 297 -7.55 -53.08 9.82
C ASP A 297 -7.02 -53.04 8.39
N LYS A 298 -5.96 -53.83 8.21
CA LYS A 298 -5.49 -54.31 6.93
C LYS A 298 -6.64 -55.01 6.21
N VAL A 299 -7.02 -54.50 5.05
CA VAL A 299 -7.28 -55.31 3.83
C VAL A 299 -6.80 -54.49 2.64
#